data_AF-A0A5C9BX27-F1
#
_entry.id   AF-A0A5C9BX27-F1
#
_cell.length_a   1.000
_cell.length_b   1.000
_cell.length_c   1.000
_cell.angle_alpha   90.00
_cell.angle_beta   90.00
_cell.angle_gamma   90.00
#
_symmetry.space_group_name_H-M   'P 1'
#
loop_
_entity.id
_entity.type
_entity.pdbx_description
1 polymer ?
#
loop_
_entity_poly.entity_id
_entity_poly.type
_entity_poly.pdbx_seq_one_letter_code
_entity_poly.pdbx_strand_id
1 'polypeptide(L)'
;MKKLVIALVSLFFVAQANSQIKDPVNFTYKANKRAPGVYEIVITADVPKPWHMYSQSTPKGGPIATKVIFAKNPLIVPEGKLKETG
;
A
#
# COMPACT_ATOMS: atom_id res chain seq x y z
N MET A 1 -21.79 38.61 -23.59
CA MET A 1 -20.72 38.69 -22.57
C MET A 1 -20.99 37.83 -21.33
N LYS A 2 -22.14 37.97 -20.64
CA LYS A 2 -22.46 37.19 -19.42
C LYS A 2 -22.32 35.66 -19.58
N LYS A 3 -22.80 35.10 -20.69
CA LYS A 3 -22.67 33.65 -21.00
C LYS A 3 -21.22 33.19 -21.15
N LEU A 4 -20.36 34.03 -21.72
CA LEU A 4 -18.94 33.74 -21.92
C LEU A 4 -18.17 33.78 -20.59
N VAL A 5 -18.50 34.76 -19.74
CA VAL A 5 -17.96 34.85 -18.37
C VAL A 5 -18.37 33.64 -17.55
N ILE A 6 -19.64 33.22 -17.61
CA ILE A 6 -20.14 32.03 -16.92
C ILE A 6 -19.39 30.78 -17.42
N ALA A 7 -19.20 30.63 -18.73
CA ALA A 7 -18.48 29.50 -19.32
C ALA A 7 -17.00 29.45 -18.90
N LEU A 8 -16.30 30.59 -18.87
CA LEU A 8 -14.92 30.66 -18.40
C LEU A 8 -14.80 30.31 -16.91
N VAL A 9 -15.72 30.83 -16.08
CA VAL A 9 -15.74 30.54 -14.64
C VAL A 9 -16.01 29.06 -14.40
N SER A 10 -16.98 28.46 -15.10
CA SER A 10 -17.24 27.02 -14.99
C SER A 10 -16.04 26.17 -15.42
N LEU A 11 -15.32 26.58 -16.47
CA LEU A 11 -14.14 25.86 -16.94
C LEU A 11 -12.99 25.93 -15.93
N PHE A 12 -12.84 27.08 -15.25
CA PHE A 12 -11.87 27.26 -14.18
C PHE A 12 -12.13 26.33 -12.98
N PHE A 13 -13.40 26.11 -12.60
CA PHE A 13 -13.74 25.18 -11.52
C PHE A 13 -13.45 23.71 -11.87
N VAL A 14 -13.71 23.30 -13.13
CA VAL A 14 -13.42 21.93 -13.58
C VAL A 14 -11.92 21.66 -13.61
N ALA A 15 -11.11 22.67 -13.97
CA ALA A 15 -9.65 22.55 -14.00
C ALA A 15 -9.01 22.31 -12.62
N GLN A 16 -9.71 22.59 -11.52
CA GLN A 16 -9.22 22.42 -10.15
C GLN A 16 -9.61 21.07 -9.52
N ALA A 17 -10.42 20.25 -10.21
CA ALA A 17 -10.80 18.94 -9.70
C ALA A 17 -9.60 17.99 -9.76
N ASN A 18 -9.15 17.52 -8.59
CA ASN A 18 -8.09 16.52 -8.46
C ASN A 18 -8.70 15.20 -7.97
N SER A 19 -8.49 14.10 -8.69
CA SER A 19 -9.00 12.76 -8.32
C SER A 19 -7.89 11.73 -8.14
N GLN A 20 -6.71 12.13 -7.63
CA GLN A 20 -5.63 11.18 -7.43
C GLN A 20 -5.96 10.11 -6.39
N ILE A 21 -5.60 8.86 -6.70
CA ILE A 21 -5.53 7.78 -5.72
C ILE A 21 -4.48 8.18 -4.69
N LYS A 22 -4.90 8.30 -3.43
CA LYS A 22 -3.95 8.52 -2.33
C LYS A 22 -3.24 7.18 -2.09
N ASP A 23 -1.91 7.20 -2.15
CA ASP A 23 -1.06 6.10 -1.71
C ASP A 23 -0.34 6.53 -0.42
N PRO A 24 -1.03 6.41 0.74
CA PRO A 24 -0.55 7.01 1.97
C PRO A 24 0.48 6.14 2.69
N VAL A 25 0.64 4.86 2.31
CA VAL A 25 1.49 3.92 3.03
C VAL A 25 2.84 3.83 2.34
N ASN A 26 3.91 4.11 3.10
CA ASN A 26 5.25 3.95 2.59
C ASN A 26 5.79 2.56 2.95
N PHE A 27 6.22 1.79 1.96
CA PHE A 27 6.78 0.45 2.17
C PHE A 27 8.30 0.46 2.03
N THR A 28 8.97 -0.18 2.99
CA THR A 28 10.41 -0.46 2.90
C THR A 28 10.67 -1.96 3.01
N TYR A 29 11.66 -2.43 2.28
CA TYR A 29 12.00 -3.85 2.16
C TYR A 29 13.46 -4.05 2.53
N LYS A 30 13.73 -5.04 3.39
CA LYS A 30 15.09 -5.42 3.79
C LYS A 30 15.27 -6.92 3.66
N ALA A 31 16.43 -7.33 3.18
CA ALA A 31 16.86 -8.72 3.17
C ALA A 31 18.04 -8.89 4.13
N ASN A 32 17.77 -9.43 5.31
CA ASN A 32 18.77 -9.66 6.34
C ASN A 32 19.39 -11.05 6.14
N LYS A 33 20.69 -11.13 5.86
CA LYS A 33 21.39 -12.41 5.77
C LYS A 33 21.39 -13.11 7.13
N ARG A 34 20.93 -14.36 7.17
CA ARG A 34 20.93 -15.20 8.39
C ARG A 34 21.98 -16.31 8.32
N ALA A 35 22.22 -16.84 7.13
CA ALA A 35 23.26 -17.85 6.85
C ALA A 35 23.68 -17.80 5.36
N PRO A 36 24.65 -18.60 4.90
CA PRO A 36 24.92 -18.76 3.47
C PRO A 36 23.64 -19.19 2.72
N GLY A 37 23.15 -18.36 1.80
CA GLY A 37 21.95 -18.64 1.01
C GLY A 37 20.61 -18.43 1.74
N VAL A 38 20.61 -18.10 3.04
CA VAL A 38 19.39 -17.91 3.84
C VAL A 38 19.23 -16.45 4.25
N TYR A 39 18.08 -15.89 3.92
CA TYR A 39 17.76 -14.49 4.17
C TYR A 39 16.38 -14.38 4.81
N GLU A 40 16.29 -13.50 5.81
CA GLU A 40 15.01 -13.04 6.33
C GLU A 40 14.58 -11.79 5.56
N ILE A 41 13.36 -11.80 5.04
CA ILE A 41 12.76 -10.63 4.39
C ILE A 41 11.90 -9.88 5.40
N VAL A 42 12.21 -8.61 5.63
CA VAL A 42 11.43 -7.71 6.47
C VAL A 42 10.75 -6.68 5.58
N ILE A 43 9.42 -6.65 5.66
CA ILE A 43 8.57 -5.68 4.96
C ILE A 43 7.99 -4.75 6.02
N THR A 44 8.34 -3.47 5.96
CA THR A 44 7.86 -2.47 6.92
C THR A 44 6.93 -1.51 6.20
N ALA A 45 5.71 -1.38 6.72
CA ALA A 45 4.71 -0.43 6.27
C ALA A 45 4.64 0.74 7.27
N ASP A 46 5.01 1.93 6.84
CA ASP A 46 4.81 3.16 7.60
C ASP A 46 3.45 3.77 7.21
N VAL A 47 2.51 3.75 8.16
CA VAL A 47 1.11 4.12 7.94
C VAL A 47 0.84 5.45 8.68
N PRO A 48 0.88 6.60 7.99
CA PRO A 48 0.67 7.89 8.63
C PRO A 48 -0.79 8.08 9.02
N LYS A 49 -1.02 8.83 10.10
CA LYS A 49 -2.39 9.22 10.50
C LYS A 49 -3.08 10.03 9.38
N PRO A 50 -4.40 9.87 9.19
CA PRO A 50 -5.34 9.04 9.95
C PRO A 50 -5.53 7.62 9.38
N TRP A 51 -4.60 7.11 8.57
CA TRP A 51 -4.77 5.83 7.90
C TRP A 51 -4.54 4.65 8.85
N HIS A 52 -5.11 3.51 8.48
CA HIS A 52 -5.00 2.26 9.20
C HIS A 52 -4.78 1.11 8.21
N MET A 53 -4.05 0.08 8.63
CA MET A 53 -3.88 -1.16 7.89
C MET A 53 -4.46 -2.31 8.72
N TYR A 54 -5.18 -3.22 8.06
CA TYR A 54 -5.76 -4.38 8.74
C TYR A 54 -4.72 -5.47 8.97
N SER A 55 -4.90 -6.26 10.03
CA SER A 55 -4.06 -7.43 10.29
C SER A 55 -4.21 -8.49 9.21
N GLN A 56 -3.15 -9.27 9.02
CA GLN A 56 -3.16 -10.51 8.22
C GLN A 56 -4.03 -11.60 8.87
N SER A 57 -4.33 -11.49 10.18
CA SER A 57 -5.12 -12.45 10.96
C SER A 57 -6.41 -11.82 11.48
N THR A 58 -7.33 -11.51 10.57
CA THR A 58 -8.64 -10.92 10.93
C THR A 58 -9.68 -12.01 11.23
N PRO A 59 -10.49 -11.91 12.30
CA PRO A 59 -11.51 -12.90 12.64
C PRO A 59 -12.66 -12.93 11.62
N LYS A 60 -13.46 -14.01 11.66
CA LYS A 60 -14.63 -14.17 10.80
C LYS A 60 -15.63 -13.03 11.03
N GLY A 61 -16.08 -12.41 9.93
CA GLY A 61 -16.97 -11.25 9.96
C GLY A 61 -16.25 -9.90 10.12
N GLY A 62 -14.93 -9.92 10.26
CA GLY A 62 -14.10 -8.71 10.26
C GLY A 62 -13.76 -8.20 8.85
N PRO A 63 -12.94 -7.13 8.76
CA PRO A 63 -12.49 -6.53 7.51
C PRO A 63 -11.66 -7.50 6.65
N ILE A 64 -11.41 -7.12 5.40
CA ILE A 64 -10.54 -7.89 4.50
C ILE A 64 -9.12 -7.86 5.06
N ALA A 65 -8.60 -9.04 5.41
CA ALA A 65 -7.24 -9.18 5.93
C ALA A 65 -6.19 -8.79 4.88
N THR A 66 -5.11 -8.16 5.35
CA THR A 66 -3.95 -7.85 4.51
C THR A 66 -3.31 -9.15 4.03
N LYS A 67 -2.94 -9.21 2.75
CA LYS A 67 -2.26 -10.36 2.16
C LYS A 67 -0.93 -9.93 1.56
N VAL A 68 0.14 -10.61 1.94
CA VAL A 68 1.46 -10.49 1.30
C VAL A 68 1.64 -11.68 0.38
N ILE A 69 1.89 -11.41 -0.91
CA ILE A 69 2.09 -12.44 -1.93
C ILE A 69 3.50 -12.26 -2.50
N PHE A 70 4.33 -13.29 -2.39
CA PHE A 70 5.62 -13.32 -3.04
C PHE A 70 5.45 -13.78 -4.49
N ALA A 71 6.06 -13.05 -5.43
CA ALA A 71 6.13 -13.50 -6.81
C ALA A 71 6.91 -14.84 -6.88
N LYS A 72 6.44 -15.75 -7.74
CA LYS A 72 7.16 -17.01 -7.98
C LYS A 72 8.54 -16.71 -8.56
N ASN A 73 9.57 -17.28 -7.96
CA ASN A 73 10.95 -17.15 -8.43
C ASN A 73 11.64 -18.51 -8.32
N PRO A 74 12.16 -19.09 -9.43
CA PRO A 74 12.79 -20.41 -9.42
C PRO A 74 14.11 -20.47 -8.64
N LEU A 75 14.70 -19.31 -8.33
CA LEU A 75 15.97 -19.21 -7.58
C LEU A 75 15.76 -19.05 -6.07
N ILE A 76 14.51 -18.95 -5.61
CA ILE A 76 14.18 -18.69 -4.21
C ILE A 76 13.27 -19.81 -3.71
N VAL A 77 13.62 -20.37 -2.55
CA VAL A 77 12.78 -21.32 -1.83
C VAL A 77 12.21 -20.60 -0.60
N PRO A 78 10.90 -20.27 -0.58
CA PRO A 78 10.28 -19.67 0.59
C PRO A 78 10.31 -20.65 1.76
N GLU A 79 10.81 -20.20 2.91
CA GLU A 79 10.86 -20.99 4.14
C GLU A 79 10.09 -20.27 5.26
N GLY A 80 9.30 -21.02 6.02
CA GLY A 80 8.50 -20.49 7.12
C GLY A 80 7.19 -19.82 6.71
N LYS A 81 6.51 -19.23 7.71
CA LYS A 81 5.26 -18.47 7.53
C LYS A 81 5.55 -16.97 7.71
N LEU A 82 4.83 -16.14 6.96
CA LEU A 82 4.78 -14.70 7.22
C LEU A 82 4.35 -14.45 8.67
N LYS A 83 5.12 -13.63 9.37
CA LYS A 83 4.82 -13.20 10.73
C LYS A 83 4.55 -11.70 10.72
N GLU A 84 3.38 -11.31 11.20
CA GLU A 84 3.04 -9.92 11.44
C GLU A 84 3.72 -9.44 12.74
N THR A 85 4.20 -8.20 12.75
CA THR A 85 4.74 -7.53 13.94
C THR A 85 4.39 -6.06 13.81
N GLY A 86 3.67 -5.54 14.80
CA GLY A 86 3.14 -4.17 14.84
C GLY A 86 2.71 -3.82 16.25
#